data_AF-A0A3P7XM44-F1
#
_entry.id   AF-A0A3P7XM44-F1
#
_cell.length_a   1.000
_cell.length_b   1.000
_cell.length_c   1.000
_cell.angle_alpha   90.00
_cell.angle_beta   90.00
_cell.angle_gamma   90.00
#
_symmetry.space_group_name_H-M   'P 1'
#
loop_
_entity.id
_entity.type
_entity.pdbx_description
1 polymer ?
#
loop_
_entity_poly.entity_id
_entity_poly.type
_entity_poly.pdbx_seq_one_letter_code
_entity_poly.pdbx_strand_id
1 'polypeptide(L)'
;MGVKKTKHSFYNDETLKDVESFTYLGSIIEEQEDSDADVKTRIGKPSAAFLQLMNIWKSKQLSTNIKLRIFNTNVKTVLLYGAETWRTTTTTIKKVQVFINSCLRKILNIHWPDTISNSLLWERTKQLPTEKEIRKRR
;
A
#
# COMPACT_ATOMS: atom_id res chain seq x y z
N MET A 1 12.50 -39.09 -14.69
CA MET A 1 13.64 -38.24 -15.08
C MET A 1 13.18 -37.26 -16.15
N GLY A 2 13.00 -35.98 -15.81
CA GLY A 2 12.60 -34.94 -16.76
C GLY A 2 13.52 -33.75 -16.59
N VAL A 3 14.43 -33.55 -17.55
CA VAL A 3 15.38 -32.44 -17.57
C VAL A 3 14.66 -31.20 -18.12
N LYS A 4 14.50 -30.15 -17.31
CA LYS A 4 14.10 -28.82 -17.82
C LYS A 4 15.36 -28.07 -18.27
N LYS A 5 15.42 -27.73 -19.56
CA LYS A 5 16.50 -26.91 -20.15
C LYS A 5 16.25 -25.43 -19.82
N THR A 6 17.19 -24.81 -19.13
CA THR A 6 17.24 -23.36 -18.89
C THR A 6 18.00 -22.70 -20.05
N LYS A 7 17.42 -21.67 -20.68
CA LYS A 7 18.08 -20.88 -21.72
C LYS A 7 18.99 -19.86 -21.07
N HIS A 8 20.31 -19.98 -21.27
CA HIS A 8 21.27 -18.94 -20.94
C HIS A 8 21.46 -18.02 -22.14
N SER A 9 21.27 -16.71 -21.96
CA SER A 9 21.63 -15.68 -22.93
C SER A 9 23.08 -15.24 -22.71
N PHE A 10 23.91 -15.31 -23.74
CA PHE A 10 25.32 -14.95 -23.72
C PHE A 10 25.53 -13.54 -24.29
N TYR A 11 26.39 -12.73 -23.68
CA TYR A 11 26.95 -11.53 -24.29
C TYR A 11 28.47 -11.53 -24.04
N ASN A 12 29.24 -11.59 -25.13
CA ASN A 12 30.70 -11.45 -25.15
C ASN A 12 31.50 -12.42 -24.25
N ASP A 13 31.14 -13.71 -24.27
CA ASP A 13 31.89 -14.85 -23.71
C ASP A 13 32.21 -14.83 -22.19
N GLU A 14 31.66 -13.86 -21.44
CA GLU A 14 31.70 -13.86 -19.97
C GLU A 14 30.33 -14.26 -19.40
N THR A 15 30.35 -15.18 -18.43
CA THR A 15 29.18 -15.54 -17.65
C THR A 15 28.85 -14.38 -16.71
N LEU A 16 27.80 -13.61 -17.03
CA LEU A 16 27.27 -12.61 -16.11
C LEU A 16 26.78 -13.34 -14.85
N LYS A 17 27.45 -13.10 -13.72
CA LYS A 17 26.98 -13.56 -12.41
C LYS A 17 25.65 -12.88 -12.14
N ASP A 18 24.62 -13.69 -11.98
CA ASP A 18 23.33 -13.26 -11.48
C ASP A 18 23.54 -12.72 -10.06
N VAL A 19 23.22 -11.44 -9.83
CA VAL A 19 23.45 -10.79 -8.54
C VAL A 19 22.13 -10.79 -7.78
N GLU A 20 22.07 -11.63 -6.75
CA GLU A 20 20.87 -11.97 -5.96
C GLU A 20 20.24 -10.75 -5.24
N SER A 21 21.02 -9.68 -4.98
CA SER A 21 20.53 -8.42 -4.45
C SER A 21 21.42 -7.23 -4.82
N PHE A 22 20.82 -6.06 -5.07
CA PHE A 22 21.58 -4.80 -5.20
C PHE A 22 20.85 -3.62 -4.56
N THR A 23 21.64 -2.65 -4.05
CA THR A 23 21.11 -1.43 -3.41
C THR A 23 21.10 -0.29 -4.42
N TYR A 24 19.92 0.22 -4.76
CA TYR A 24 19.76 1.43 -5.57
C TYR A 24 18.99 2.49 -4.79
N LEU A 25 19.61 3.66 -4.61
CA LEU A 25 19.03 4.83 -3.93
C LEU A 25 18.39 4.49 -2.56
N GLY A 26 19.02 3.58 -1.80
CA GLY A 26 18.58 3.20 -0.46
C GLY A 26 17.44 2.17 -0.40
N SER A 27 17.06 1.56 -1.52
CA SER A 27 16.17 0.39 -1.54
C SER A 27 16.93 -0.86 -2.02
N ILE A 28 16.74 -1.99 -1.34
CA ILE A 28 17.29 -3.29 -1.73
C ILE A 28 16.33 -3.91 -2.76
N ILE A 29 16.86 -4.25 -3.93
CA ILE A 29 16.12 -4.95 -4.99
C ILE A 29 16.63 -6.40 -4.99
N GLU A 30 15.77 -7.32 -4.57
CA GLU A 30 16.01 -8.78 -4.49
C GLU A 30 15.08 -9.55 -5.45
N GLU A 31 15.55 -10.68 -5.98
CA GLU A 31 14.78 -11.62 -6.81
C GLU A 31 13.82 -12.48 -5.96
N GLN A 32 12.95 -11.80 -5.22
CA GLN A 32 11.66 -12.22 -4.67
C GLN A 32 11.56 -13.52 -3.84
N GLU A 33 11.61 -13.37 -2.51
CA GLU A 33 10.70 -14.07 -1.58
C GLU A 33 10.31 -13.23 -0.33
N ASP A 34 10.38 -11.88 -0.39
CA ASP A 34 9.98 -11.01 0.74
C ASP A 34 8.98 -9.90 0.35
N SER A 35 7.77 -10.29 -0.05
CA SER A 35 6.69 -9.31 -0.31
C SER A 35 6.18 -8.64 0.97
N ASP A 36 6.52 -9.16 2.15
CA ASP A 36 5.99 -8.67 3.42
C ASP A 36 6.82 -7.49 3.95
N ALA A 37 8.15 -7.52 3.80
CA ALA A 37 8.98 -6.36 4.11
C ALA A 37 8.66 -5.15 3.23
N ASP A 38 8.47 -5.34 1.92
CA ASP A 38 8.10 -4.28 0.99
C ASP A 38 6.71 -3.67 1.33
N VAL A 39 5.74 -4.48 1.74
CA VAL A 39 4.45 -3.94 2.21
C VAL A 39 4.60 -3.20 3.54
N LYS A 40 5.41 -3.72 4.46
CA LYS A 40 5.65 -3.12 5.77
C LYS A 40 6.36 -1.77 5.65
N THR A 41 7.35 -1.65 4.77
CA THR A 41 8.02 -0.36 4.50
C THR A 41 7.05 0.64 3.86
N ARG A 42 6.19 0.20 2.94
CA ARG A 42 5.16 1.04 2.29
C ARG A 42 4.10 1.57 3.26
N ILE A 43 3.60 0.73 4.17
CA ILE A 43 2.54 1.10 5.11
C ILE A 43 3.11 1.83 6.33
N GLY A 44 4.39 1.66 6.66
CA GLY A 44 5.03 2.24 7.84
C GLY A 44 4.93 3.77 7.92
N LYS A 45 5.34 4.48 6.87
CA LYS A 45 5.29 5.97 6.86
C LYS A 45 3.84 6.52 6.89
N PRO A 46 2.90 6.04 6.06
CA PRO A 46 1.49 6.45 6.16
C PRO A 46 0.86 6.13 7.52
N SER A 47 1.23 5.00 8.13
CA SER A 47 0.76 4.63 9.47
C SER A 47 1.23 5.62 10.52
N ALA A 48 2.52 5.99 10.49
CA ALA A 48 3.08 6.98 11.41
C ALA A 48 2.40 8.35 11.23
N ALA A 49 2.24 8.81 9.99
CA ALA A 49 1.53 10.05 9.69
C ALA A 49 0.08 10.03 10.18
N PHE A 50 -0.63 8.91 10.00
CA PHE A 50 -1.99 8.75 10.51
C PHE A 50 -2.03 8.80 12.04
N LEU A 51 -1.07 8.16 12.72
CA LEU A 51 -1.01 8.13 14.18
C LEU A 51 -0.69 9.50 14.79
N GLN A 52 0.16 10.30 14.15
CA GLN A 52 0.46 11.67 14.61
C GLN A 52 -0.79 12.56 14.61
N LEU A 53 -1.77 12.27 13.75
CA LEU A 53 -3.02 13.03 13.62
C LEU A 53 -4.17 12.45 14.46
N MET A 54 -3.89 11.59 15.45
CA MET A 54 -4.92 10.93 16.25
C MET A 54 -5.86 11.89 16.99
N ASN A 55 -5.37 13.05 17.42
CA ASN A 55 -6.19 14.11 18.01
C ASN A 55 -7.24 14.63 17.02
N ILE A 56 -6.90 14.77 15.73
CA ILE A 56 -7.82 15.17 14.66
C ILE A 56 -8.90 14.10 14.46
N TRP A 57 -8.51 12.83 14.40
CA TRP A 57 -9.45 11.73 14.18
C TRP A 57 -10.47 11.59 15.32
N LYS A 58 -10.02 11.77 16.57
CA LYS A 58 -10.87 11.73 17.77
C LYS A 58 -11.73 12.98 17.97
N SER A 59 -11.39 14.11 17.33
CA SER A 59 -12.10 15.37 17.54
C SER A 59 -13.55 15.30 17.05
N LYS A 60 -14.52 15.62 17.92
CA LYS A 60 -15.94 15.75 17.53
C LYS A 60 -16.27 17.09 16.87
N GLN A 61 -15.39 18.09 17.02
CA GLN A 61 -15.59 19.44 16.47
C GLN A 61 -15.37 19.48 14.95
N LEU A 62 -14.53 18.58 14.43
CA LEU A 62 -14.24 18.50 13.00
C LEU A 62 -15.25 17.58 12.30
N SER A 63 -15.81 18.07 11.20
CA SER A 63 -16.69 17.25 10.36
C SER A 63 -15.92 16.10 9.71
N THR A 64 -16.63 15.01 9.45
CA THR A 64 -16.08 13.84 8.75
C THR A 64 -15.46 14.22 7.40
N ASN A 65 -16.08 15.14 6.66
CA ASN A 65 -15.58 15.57 5.36
C ASN A 65 -14.20 16.23 5.45
N ILE A 66 -13.97 17.07 6.48
CA ILE A 66 -12.67 17.70 6.71
C ILE A 66 -11.63 16.64 7.05
N LYS A 67 -11.96 15.70 7.94
CA LYS A 67 -11.05 14.60 8.30
C LYS A 67 -10.67 13.74 7.10
N LEU A 68 -11.65 13.41 6.24
CA LEU A 68 -11.42 12.65 5.01
C LEU A 68 -10.51 13.41 4.03
N ARG A 69 -10.66 14.74 3.92
CA ARG A 69 -9.76 15.57 3.12
C ARG A 69 -8.32 15.52 3.65
N ILE A 70 -8.13 15.67 4.96
CA ILE A 70 -6.81 15.56 5.59
C ILE A 70 -6.20 14.18 5.36
N PHE A 71 -6.98 13.11 5.53
CA PHE A 71 -6.54 11.74 5.25
C PHE A 71 -6.10 11.56 3.80
N ASN A 72 -6.89 12.04 2.84
CA ASN A 72 -6.57 11.94 1.42
C ASN A 72 -5.27 12.68 1.09
N THR A 73 -5.07 13.88 1.64
CA THR A 73 -3.91 14.73 1.32
C THR A 73 -2.61 14.32 2.01
N ASN A 74 -2.67 13.74 3.22
CA ASN A 74 -1.46 13.47 4.02
C ASN A 74 -1.10 11.99 4.12
N VAL A 75 -2.10 11.12 4.20
CA VAL A 75 -1.88 9.68 4.44
C VAL A 75 -1.99 8.93 3.11
N LYS A 76 -3.06 9.19 2.37
CA LYS A 76 -3.36 8.44 1.14
C LYS A 76 -2.41 8.79 -0.01
N THR A 77 -2.00 10.05 -0.13
CA THR A 77 -0.96 10.50 -1.07
C THR A 77 0.36 9.79 -0.81
N VAL A 78 0.85 9.79 0.43
CA VAL A 78 2.11 9.13 0.82
C VAL A 78 2.01 7.62 0.62
N LEU A 79 0.87 7.02 0.95
CA LEU A 79 0.63 5.59 0.78
C LEU A 79 0.66 5.17 -0.70
N LEU A 80 0.09 5.98 -1.60
CA LEU A 80 -0.06 5.66 -3.02
C LEU A 80 1.00 6.34 -3.89
N TYR A 81 2.00 6.99 -3.28
CA TYR A 81 3.11 7.58 -4.00
C TYR A 81 3.93 6.48 -4.69
N GLY A 82 4.23 6.69 -5.97
CA GLY A 82 4.93 5.69 -6.78
C GLY A 82 4.09 4.44 -7.08
N ALA A 83 2.77 4.45 -6.87
CA ALA A 83 1.93 3.27 -7.11
C ALA A 83 1.91 2.78 -8.57
N GLU A 84 2.29 3.66 -9.50
CA GLU A 84 2.43 3.36 -10.93
C GLU A 84 3.50 2.30 -11.19
N THR A 85 4.63 2.37 -10.47
CA THR A 85 5.79 1.49 -10.63
C THR A 85 5.74 0.25 -9.75
N TRP A 86 4.71 0.10 -8.92
CA TRP A 86 4.59 -1.08 -8.05
C TRP A 86 4.38 -2.35 -8.87
N ARG A 87 5.01 -3.44 -8.43
CA ARG A 87 4.57 -4.79 -8.76
C ARG A 87 3.21 -5.01 -8.09
N THR A 88 2.13 -4.74 -8.81
CA THR A 88 0.74 -4.80 -8.31
C THR A 88 0.31 -6.25 -8.13
N THR A 89 0.76 -6.88 -7.05
CA THR A 89 0.24 -8.18 -6.65
C THR A 89 -1.11 -7.99 -5.95
N THR A 90 -2.02 -8.95 -6.11
CA THR A 90 -3.33 -8.94 -5.42
C THR A 90 -3.16 -8.91 -3.90
N THR A 91 -2.12 -9.55 -3.38
CA THR A 91 -1.77 -9.55 -1.95
C THR A 91 -1.39 -8.16 -1.44
N THR A 92 -0.51 -7.44 -2.15
CA THR A 92 -0.12 -6.08 -1.78
C THR A 92 -1.32 -5.14 -1.82
N ILE A 93 -2.15 -5.20 -2.86
CA ILE A 93 -3.37 -4.37 -2.98
C ILE A 93 -4.33 -4.65 -1.83
N LYS A 94 -4.54 -5.92 -1.47
CA LYS A 94 -5.40 -6.30 -0.34
C LYS A 94 -4.87 -5.74 0.98
N LYS A 95 -3.57 -5.84 1.25
CA LYS A 95 -2.96 -5.30 2.49
C LYS A 95 -3.11 -3.77 2.59
N VAL A 96 -2.85 -3.06 1.49
CA VAL A 96 -3.07 -1.60 1.41
C VAL A 96 -4.55 -1.25 1.63
N GLN A 97 -5.47 -2.01 1.04
CA GLN A 97 -6.91 -1.81 1.24
C GLN A 97 -7.34 -2.01 2.69
N VAL A 98 -6.82 -3.05 3.37
CA VAL A 98 -7.09 -3.31 4.79
C VAL A 98 -6.62 -2.14 5.65
N PHE A 99 -5.43 -1.60 5.38
CA PHE A 99 -4.92 -0.42 6.07
C PHE A 99 -5.83 0.79 5.89
N ILE A 100 -6.19 1.14 4.65
CA ILE A 100 -7.11 2.25 4.35
C ILE A 100 -8.45 2.05 5.07
N ASN A 101 -9.01 0.85 5.00
CA ASN A 101 -10.28 0.52 5.64
C ASN A 101 -10.24 0.65 7.17
N SER A 102 -9.09 0.38 7.79
CA SER A 102 -8.87 0.59 9.23
C SER A 102 -8.84 2.09 9.56
N CYS A 103 -8.12 2.89 8.77
CA CYS A 103 -8.09 4.35 8.91
C CYS A 103 -9.48 4.98 8.76
N LEU A 104 -10.26 4.58 7.75
CA LEU A 104 -11.60 5.12 7.50
C LEU A 104 -12.55 4.81 8.66
N ARG A 105 -12.51 3.61 9.24
CA ARG A 105 -13.32 3.27 10.43
C ARG A 105 -12.98 4.17 11.62
N LYS A 106 -11.69 4.42 11.87
CA LYS A 106 -11.23 5.34 12.92
C LYS A 106 -11.67 6.78 12.66
N ILE A 107 -11.63 7.25 11.42
CA ILE A 107 -12.11 8.60 11.03
C ILE A 107 -13.61 8.75 11.28
N LEU A 108 -14.38 7.70 10.99
CA LEU A 108 -15.82 7.64 11.26
C LEU A 108 -16.16 7.38 12.74
N ASN A 109 -15.15 7.21 13.59
CA ASN A 109 -15.30 6.89 15.01
C ASN A 109 -16.14 5.62 15.25
N ILE A 110 -15.99 4.62 14.38
CA ILE A 110 -16.65 3.32 14.51
C ILE A 110 -15.78 2.45 15.40
N HIS A 111 -16.34 2.07 16.54
CA HIS A 111 -15.71 1.22 17.54
C HIS A 111 -16.57 -0.01 17.77
N TRP A 112 -15.96 -1.11 18.22
CA TRP A 112 -16.73 -2.26 18.69
C TRP A 112 -17.71 -1.81 19.80
N PRO A 113 -18.98 -2.25 19.81
CA PRO A 113 -19.60 -3.32 19.02
C PRO A 113 -20.15 -2.90 17.64
N ASP A 114 -20.06 -1.63 17.26
CA ASP A 114 -20.59 -1.13 16.00
C ASP A 114 -19.83 -1.73 14.81
N THR A 115 -20.57 -2.32 13.87
CA THR A 115 -20.03 -2.99 12.69
C THR A 115 -20.52 -2.31 11.41
N ILE A 116 -19.62 -2.15 10.44
CA ILE A 116 -19.92 -1.61 9.11
C ILE A 116 -19.33 -2.50 8.02
N SER A 117 -20.13 -2.79 7.00
CA SER A 117 -19.65 -3.49 5.81
C SER A 117 -18.64 -2.63 5.03
N ASN A 118 -17.73 -3.26 4.29
CA ASN A 118 -16.76 -2.51 3.49
C ASN A 118 -17.45 -1.68 2.38
N SER A 119 -18.54 -2.17 1.80
CA SER A 119 -19.30 -1.43 0.78
C SER A 119 -19.91 -0.14 1.33
N LEU A 120 -20.61 -0.22 2.48
CA LEU A 120 -21.23 0.96 3.11
C LEU A 120 -20.16 1.95 3.61
N LEU A 121 -19.03 1.44 4.10
CA LEU A 121 -17.89 2.27 4.48
C LEU A 121 -17.40 3.13 3.30
N TRP A 122 -17.24 2.53 2.12
CA TRP A 122 -16.79 3.23 0.91
C TRP A 122 -17.82 4.23 0.40
N GLU A 123 -19.10 3.88 0.43
CA GLU A 123 -20.20 4.77 0.06
C GLU A 123 -20.23 6.02 0.96
N ARG A 124 -20.23 5.83 2.29
CA ARG A 124 -20.29 6.92 3.26
C ARG A 124 -19.08 7.85 3.20
N THR A 125 -17.91 7.31 2.85
CA THR A 125 -16.66 8.08 2.75
C THR A 125 -16.36 8.59 1.34
N LYS A 126 -17.20 8.23 0.36
CA LYS A 126 -17.00 8.51 -1.08
C LYS A 126 -15.63 8.05 -1.57
N GLN A 127 -15.14 6.94 -1.03
CA GLN A 127 -13.84 6.36 -1.38
C GLN A 127 -14.01 5.22 -2.39
N LEU A 128 -13.00 5.04 -3.24
CA LEU A 128 -12.95 3.91 -4.17
C LEU A 128 -12.07 2.79 -3.59
N PRO A 129 -12.31 1.52 -3.96
CA PRO A 129 -11.34 0.45 -3.74
C PRO A 129 -9.96 0.81 -4.31
N THR A 130 -8.92 0.49 -3.56
CA THR A 130 -7.51 0.80 -3.82
C THR A 130 -7.09 0.37 -5.21
N GLU A 131 -7.51 -0.82 -5.64
CA GLU A 131 -7.23 -1.34 -6.98
C GLU A 131 -7.71 -0.40 -8.09
N LYS A 132 -8.94 0.11 -7.98
CA LYS A 132 -9.51 1.05 -8.95
C LYS A 132 -8.74 2.36 -8.97
N GLU A 133 -8.18 2.76 -7.83
CA GLU A 133 -7.43 4.00 -7.72
C GLU A 133 -6.00 3.88 -8.27
N ILE A 134 -5.34 2.75 -8.05
CA ILE A 134 -4.04 2.45 -8.66
C ILE A 134 -4.19 2.35 -10.18
N ARG A 135 -5.25 1.69 -10.67
CA ARG A 135 -5.53 1.58 -12.11
C ARG A 135 -5.78 2.93 -12.79
N LYS A 136 -6.28 3.94 -12.08
CA LYS A 136 -6.48 5.29 -12.63
C LYS A 136 -5.19 6.10 -12.74
N ARG A 137 -4.13 5.69 -12.04
CA ARG A 137 -2.84 6.39 -12.02
C ARG A 137 -1.87 5.86 -13.08
N ARG A 138 -2.03 4.60 -13.49
CA ARG A 138 -1.38 4.05 -14.69
C ARG A 138 -2.11 4.50 -15.94
#